data_AF-A0A9P0LEG2-F1
#
_entry.id   AF-A0A9P0LEG2-F1
#
_cell.length_a   1.000
_cell.length_b   1.000
_cell.length_c   1.000
_cell.angle_alpha   90.00
_cell.angle_beta   90.00
_cell.angle_gamma   90.00
#
_symmetry.space_group_name_H-M   'P 1'
#
loop_
_entity.id
_entity.type
_entity.pdbx_description
1 polymer ?
#
loop_
_entity_poly.entity_id
_entity_poly.type
_entity_poly.pdbx_seq_one_letter_code
_entity_poly.pdbx_strand_id
1 'polypeptide(L)'
;MDRWRVLERNYKKYVDNQRQTGRERTFFEYKHEMEEVFLKKKNIRPELLPASDQIDTQIDMNSDNAITTATPDVSSTSKSVSPKSLQAVTPQKKSQIILKRQGIMEKIRSDHKTYYEEKLQIENLKLEEMKERNQLIEERNNILK
;
A
#
# COMPACT_ATOMS: atom_id res chain seq x y z
N MET A 1 -10.27 -3.98 9.04
CA MET A 1 -9.18 -4.00 8.03
C MET A 1 -7.88 -3.72 8.74
N ASP A 2 -6.94 -4.66 8.68
CA ASP A 2 -5.66 -4.56 9.37
C ASP A 2 -4.68 -3.69 8.55
N ARG A 3 -4.31 -2.51 9.08
CA ARG A 3 -3.54 -1.49 8.36
C ARG A 3 -2.15 -2.02 8.00
N TRP A 4 -1.53 -2.81 8.88
CA TRP A 4 -0.21 -3.36 8.70
C TRP A 4 -0.15 -4.34 7.52
N ARG A 5 -1.12 -5.26 7.43
CA ARG A 5 -1.21 -6.23 6.32
C ARG A 5 -1.43 -5.58 4.95
N VAL A 6 -2.03 -4.39 4.91
CA VAL A 6 -2.21 -3.63 3.66
C VAL A 6 -0.88 -3.02 3.22
N LEU A 7 -0.14 -2.41 4.16
CA LEU A 7 1.19 -1.87 3.91
C LEU A 7 2.16 -2.96 3.43
N GLU A 8 2.17 -4.12 4.09
CA GLU A 8 3.00 -5.26 3.70
C GLU A 8 2.72 -5.72 2.26
N ARG A 9 1.44 -5.91 1.89
CA ARG A 9 1.07 -6.32 0.53
C ARG A 9 1.46 -5.29 -0.53
N ASN A 10 1.29 -4.01 -0.22
CA ASN A 10 1.67 -2.94 -1.15
C ASN A 10 3.19 -2.83 -1.30
N TYR A 11 3.94 -3.02 -0.21
CA TYR A 11 5.40 -3.05 -0.24
C TYR A 11 5.93 -4.22 -1.07
N LYS A 12 5.38 -5.44 -0.92
CA LYS A 12 5.76 -6.60 -1.76
C LYS A 12 5.51 -6.34 -3.24
N LYS A 13 4.34 -5.81 -3.60
CA LYS A 13 4.02 -5.42 -4.98
C LYS A 13 4.98 -4.34 -5.51
N TYR A 14 5.36 -3.39 -4.66
CA TYR A 14 6.36 -2.38 -5.01
C TYR A 14 7.72 -3.02 -5.32
N VAL A 15 8.19 -3.95 -4.48
CA VAL A 15 9.46 -4.69 -4.70
C VAL A 15 9.41 -5.51 -5.99
N ASP A 16 8.33 -6.24 -6.25
CA ASP A 16 8.16 -7.05 -7.46
C ASP A 16 8.18 -6.20 -8.74
N ASN A 17 7.62 -4.99 -8.67
CA ASN A 17 7.51 -4.07 -9.81
C ASN A 17 8.75 -3.17 -10.02
N GLN A 18 9.85 -3.34 -9.26
CA GLN A 18 11.04 -2.50 -9.43
C GLN A 18 11.74 -2.65 -10.79
N ARG A 19 11.42 -3.70 -11.55
CA ARG A 19 11.94 -3.92 -12.92
C ARG A 19 11.06 -3.29 -14.01
N GLN A 20 9.91 -2.73 -13.67
CA GLN A 20 9.01 -2.10 -14.63
C GLN A 20 9.44 -0.65 -14.93
N THR A 21 9.32 -0.26 -16.19
CA THR A 21 9.64 1.11 -16.67
C THR A 21 8.38 1.82 -17.16
N GLY A 22 8.32 3.15 -16.97
CA GLY A 22 7.21 3.98 -17.46
C GLY A 22 5.98 3.96 -16.55
N ARG A 23 4.79 3.81 -17.15
CA ARG A 23 3.48 3.99 -16.49
C ARG A 23 3.22 3.02 -15.32
N GLU A 24 3.86 1.86 -15.34
CA GLU A 24 3.65 0.80 -14.33
C GLU A 24 4.57 0.92 -13.12
N ARG A 25 5.52 1.88 -13.13
CA ARG A 25 6.38 2.12 -11.98
C ARG A 25 5.59 2.71 -10.84
N THR A 26 5.38 1.93 -9.79
CA THR A 26 4.68 2.38 -8.59
C THR A 26 5.63 3.11 -7.65
N PHE A 27 5.18 4.23 -7.10
CA PHE A 27 5.84 4.93 -5.99
C PHE A 27 5.25 4.41 -4.67
N PHE A 28 6.09 4.21 -3.66
CA PHE A 28 5.67 3.75 -2.35
C PHE A 28 6.30 4.65 -1.28
N GLU A 29 5.45 5.41 -0.58
CA GLU A 29 5.85 6.47 0.36
C GLU A 29 6.71 5.93 1.51
N TYR A 30 6.30 4.81 2.10
CA TYR A 30 6.94 4.21 3.27
C TYR A 30 8.07 3.24 2.91
N LYS A 31 8.73 3.44 1.75
CA LYS A 31 9.76 2.51 1.27
C LYS A 31 10.87 2.34 2.30
N HIS A 32 11.39 3.45 2.82
CA HIS A 32 12.54 3.44 3.72
C HIS A 32 12.25 2.68 5.02
N GLU A 33 11.11 2.98 5.65
CA GLU A 33 10.64 2.32 6.87
C GLU A 33 10.39 0.82 6.66
N MET A 34 9.76 0.45 5.54
CA MET A 34 9.50 -0.95 5.23
C MET A 34 10.79 -1.69 4.87
N GLU A 35 11.73 -1.04 4.19
CA GLU A 35 13.02 -1.63 3.85
C GLU A 35 13.86 -1.93 5.10
N GLU A 36 13.79 -1.09 6.13
CA GLU A 36 14.39 -1.34 7.44
C GLU A 36 13.80 -2.60 8.12
N VAL A 37 12.48 -2.74 8.12
CA VAL A 37 11.80 -3.90 8.73
C VAL A 37 12.04 -5.19 7.94
N PHE A 38 12.04 -5.10 6.60
CA PHE A 38 12.19 -6.23 5.69
C PHE A 38 13.63 -6.45 5.22
N LEU A 39 14.62 -5.76 5.82
CA LEU A 39 16.04 -5.95 5.56
C LEU A 39 16.31 -7.45 5.40
N LYS A 40 16.91 -7.82 4.26
CA LYS A 40 17.23 -9.22 3.95
C LYS A 40 17.82 -9.84 5.20
N LYS A 41 17.23 -10.94 5.69
CA LYS A 41 17.82 -11.73 6.78
C LYS A 41 19.29 -11.86 6.44
N LYS A 42 20.16 -11.25 7.26
CA LYS A 42 21.60 -11.44 7.10
C LYS A 42 21.77 -12.94 7.11
N ASN A 43 22.48 -13.46 6.10
CA ASN A 43 22.79 -14.87 6.05
C ASN A 43 23.85 -15.11 7.13
N ILE A 44 23.39 -15.07 8.39
CA ILE A 44 24.20 -15.32 9.57
C ILE A 44 24.50 -16.79 9.46
N ARG A 45 25.73 -17.10 9.06
CA ARG A 45 26.30 -18.42 9.30
C ARG A 45 26.65 -18.40 10.78
N PRO A 46 25.83 -19.01 11.67
CA PRO A 46 26.32 -19.19 13.03
C PRO A 46 27.64 -19.93 12.90
N GLU A 47 28.69 -19.35 13.47
CA GLU A 47 29.93 -20.07 13.64
C GLU A 47 29.58 -21.26 14.52
N LEU A 48 29.53 -22.45 13.91
CA LEU A 48 29.42 -23.70 14.62
C LEU A 48 30.71 -23.81 15.43
N LEU A 49 30.68 -23.29 16.66
CA LEU A 49 31.68 -23.61 17.64
C LEU A 49 31.72 -25.14 17.69
N PRO A 50 32.86 -25.78 17.36
CA PRO A 50 32.99 -27.20 17.60
C PRO A 50 32.88 -27.38 19.12
N ALA A 51 31.70 -27.80 19.57
CA ALA A 51 31.53 -28.29 20.92
C ALA A 51 32.52 -29.44 21.04
N SER A 52 33.53 -29.24 21.87
CA SER A 52 34.47 -30.26 22.28
C SER A 52 33.68 -31.49 22.70
N ASP A 53 33.85 -32.56 21.93
CA ASP A 53 33.50 -33.96 22.16
C ASP A 53 32.52 -34.22 23.30
N GLN A 54 31.24 -34.42 22.99
CA GLN A 54 30.47 -35.55 23.51
C GLN A 54 29.41 -35.99 22.49
N ILE A 55 29.63 -37.18 21.96
CA ILE A 55 28.73 -37.99 21.14
C ILE A 55 27.59 -38.47 22.05
N ASP A 56 26.35 -38.49 21.54
CA ASP A 56 25.47 -39.68 21.59
C ASP A 56 24.16 -39.46 20.80
N THR A 57 24.07 -40.18 19.66
CA THR A 57 22.97 -41.03 19.16
C THR A 57 21.49 -40.57 19.33
N GLN A 58 20.57 -40.64 18.34
CA GLN A 58 20.39 -41.57 17.21
C GLN A 58 19.20 -41.09 16.31
N ILE A 59 19.30 -41.34 14.98
CA ILE A 59 18.24 -41.81 14.03
C ILE A 59 17.12 -40.80 13.67
N ASP A 60 16.87 -40.43 12.41
CA ASP A 60 16.59 -41.28 11.24
C ASP A 60 17.15 -40.73 9.91
N MET A 61 17.51 -41.68 9.05
CA MET A 61 17.99 -41.50 7.69
C MET A 61 16.83 -41.35 6.69
N ASN A 62 16.97 -40.45 5.71
CA ASN A 62 16.85 -40.85 4.29
C ASN A 62 17.43 -39.79 3.33
N SER A 63 18.66 -40.05 2.89
CA SER A 63 19.16 -39.89 1.51
C SER A 63 18.33 -40.82 0.59
N ASP A 64 18.09 -40.66 -0.70
CA ASP A 64 18.66 -39.93 -1.83
C ASP A 64 17.56 -39.84 -2.89
N ASN A 65 17.61 -38.83 -3.79
CA ASN A 65 17.73 -39.15 -5.22
C ASN A 65 17.91 -37.88 -6.06
N ALA A 66 19.08 -37.76 -6.67
CA ALA A 66 19.29 -36.97 -7.87
C ALA A 66 19.23 -37.92 -9.07
N ILE A 67 18.28 -37.73 -9.99
CA ILE A 67 18.35 -38.29 -11.34
C ILE A 67 17.80 -37.26 -12.35
N THR A 68 18.73 -36.70 -13.13
CA THR A 68 18.52 -36.12 -14.46
C THR A 68 18.15 -37.22 -15.45
N THR A 69 17.12 -37.04 -16.29
CA THR A 69 17.17 -37.47 -17.71
C THR A 69 16.07 -36.84 -18.56
N ALA A 70 16.40 -36.71 -19.84
CA ALA A 70 15.72 -36.03 -20.92
C ALA A 70 14.33 -36.56 -21.30
N THR A 71 13.59 -35.70 -22.00
CA THR A 71 12.37 -35.91 -22.79
C THR A 71 12.48 -37.09 -23.77
N PRO A 72 11.33 -37.71 -24.14
CA PRO A 72 10.77 -37.38 -25.46
C PRO A 72 9.24 -37.20 -25.50
N ASP A 73 8.85 -36.74 -26.68
CA ASP A 73 7.59 -36.23 -27.20
C ASP A 73 6.48 -37.30 -27.40
N VAL A 74 5.28 -36.79 -27.76
CA VAL A 74 4.08 -37.38 -28.37
C VAL A 74 3.11 -38.23 -27.51
N SER A 75 1.93 -37.67 -27.20
CA SER A 75 0.63 -38.16 -27.74
C SER A 75 -0.58 -37.43 -27.13
N SER A 76 -1.18 -36.57 -27.95
CA SER A 76 -2.62 -36.45 -28.22
C SER A 76 -3.63 -37.03 -27.22
N THR A 77 -4.35 -36.15 -26.51
CA THR A 77 -5.79 -36.36 -26.27
C THR A 77 -6.52 -35.03 -26.20
N SER A 78 -7.31 -34.80 -27.25
CA SER A 78 -8.32 -33.76 -27.39
C SER A 78 -9.37 -33.83 -26.27
N LYS A 79 -9.52 -32.75 -25.49
CA LYS A 79 -10.78 -32.43 -24.83
C LYS A 79 -11.27 -31.09 -25.34
N SER A 80 -12.27 -31.18 -26.22
CA SER A 80 -13.10 -30.07 -26.65
C SER A 80 -13.78 -29.47 -25.43
N VAL A 81 -13.40 -28.23 -25.08
CA VAL A 81 -14.20 -27.39 -24.20
C VAL A 81 -14.79 -26.31 -25.09
N SER A 82 -16.10 -26.35 -25.19
CA SER A 82 -16.93 -25.49 -26.02
C SER A 82 -16.60 -24.00 -25.83
N PRO A 83 -16.62 -23.19 -26.91
CA PRO A 83 -16.51 -21.75 -26.78
C PRO A 83 -17.76 -21.22 -26.07
N LYS A 84 -17.60 -20.82 -24.79
CA LYS A 84 -18.57 -19.97 -24.12
C LYS A 84 -18.67 -18.67 -24.92
N SER A 85 -19.83 -18.43 -25.49
CA SER A 85 -20.14 -17.23 -26.24
C SER A 85 -19.83 -15.99 -25.41
N LEU A 86 -18.97 -15.12 -25.97
CA LEU A 86 -18.80 -13.76 -25.51
C LEU A 86 -20.11 -13.01 -25.77
N GLN A 87 -21.03 -13.05 -24.83
CA GLN A 87 -22.19 -12.16 -24.86
C GLN A 87 -21.67 -10.73 -24.67
N ALA A 88 -21.70 -9.97 -25.77
CA ALA A 88 -21.40 -8.56 -25.80
C ALA A 88 -22.36 -7.81 -24.85
N VAL A 89 -21.82 -7.32 -23.73
CA VAL A 89 -22.55 -6.44 -22.82
C VAL A 89 -22.84 -5.13 -23.56
N THR A 90 -24.11 -4.84 -23.76
CA THR A 90 -24.59 -3.64 -24.47
C THR A 90 -24.02 -2.35 -23.87
N PRO A 91 -23.58 -1.37 -24.70
CA PRO A 91 -22.83 -0.20 -24.25
C PRO A 91 -23.64 0.83 -23.45
N GLN A 92 -24.98 0.75 -23.44
CA GLN A 92 -25.82 1.79 -22.85
C GLN A 92 -25.83 1.82 -21.31
N LYS A 93 -25.57 0.69 -20.63
CA LYS A 93 -25.56 0.67 -19.15
C LYS A 93 -24.29 1.25 -18.53
N LYS A 94 -23.19 1.34 -19.29
CA LYS A 94 -21.90 1.84 -18.78
C LYS A 94 -21.86 3.36 -18.64
N SER A 95 -22.53 4.10 -19.53
CA SER A 95 -22.52 5.58 -19.52
C SER A 95 -23.24 6.16 -18.29
N GLN A 96 -24.36 5.57 -17.86
CA GLN A 96 -25.11 6.03 -16.70
C GLN A 96 -24.33 5.87 -15.37
N ILE A 97 -23.51 4.82 -15.25
CA ILE A 97 -22.68 4.59 -14.05
C ILE A 97 -21.57 5.65 -13.95
N ILE A 98 -20.97 6.03 -15.08
CA ILE A 98 -19.91 7.05 -15.13
C ILE A 98 -20.46 8.42 -14.74
N LEU A 99 -21.64 8.80 -15.24
CA LEU A 99 -22.30 10.06 -14.89
C LEU A 99 -22.65 10.15 -13.39
N LYS A 100 -23.18 9.07 -12.81
CA LYS A 100 -23.47 9.00 -11.37
C LYS A 100 -22.20 9.14 -10.52
N ARG A 101 -21.11 8.50 -10.94
CA ARG A 101 -19.81 8.60 -10.27
C ARG A 101 -19.26 10.03 -10.33
N GLN A 102 -19.43 10.72 -11.46
CA GLN A 102 -19.00 12.10 -11.62
C GLN A 102 -19.74 13.05 -10.68
N GLY A 103 -21.07 12.90 -10.53
CA GLY A 103 -21.85 13.71 -9.59
C GLY A 103 -21.46 13.48 -8.12
N ILE A 104 -21.10 12.25 -7.74
CA ILE A 104 -20.60 11.97 -6.37
C ILE A 104 -19.24 12.63 -6.14
N MET A 105 -18.33 12.55 -7.11
CA MET A 105 -17.01 13.20 -7.01
C MET A 105 -17.11 14.72 -6.93
N GLU A 106 -18.08 15.31 -7.64
CA GLU A 106 -18.34 16.75 -7.59
C GLU A 106 -18.88 17.18 -6.23
N LYS A 107 -19.79 16.41 -5.62
CA LYS A 107 -20.23 16.64 -4.23
C LYS A 107 -19.07 16.59 -3.24
N ILE A 108 -18.22 15.57 -3.31
CA ILE A 108 -17.04 15.46 -2.42
C ILE A 108 -16.12 16.67 -2.58
N ARG A 109 -15.91 17.16 -3.81
CA ARG A 109 -15.09 18.36 -4.05
C ARG A 109 -15.73 19.60 -3.43
N SER A 110 -17.04 19.77 -3.58
CA SER A 110 -17.77 20.88 -2.96
C SER A 110 -17.71 20.82 -1.45
N ASP A 111 -17.96 19.66 -0.84
CA ASP A 111 -17.91 19.47 0.62
C ASP A 111 -16.52 19.76 1.19
N HIS A 112 -15.46 19.35 0.48
CA HIS A 112 -14.09 19.69 0.88
C HIS A 112 -13.84 21.19 0.81
N LYS A 113 -14.28 21.85 -0.27
CA LYS A 113 -14.12 23.28 -0.46
C LYS A 113 -14.82 24.06 0.67
N THR A 114 -16.08 23.73 0.95
CA THR A 114 -16.85 24.40 2.01
C THR A 114 -16.23 24.20 3.38
N TYR A 115 -15.74 23.00 3.69
CA TYR A 115 -15.05 22.73 4.96
C TYR A 115 -13.83 23.64 5.16
N TYR A 116 -13.00 23.81 4.14
CA TYR A 116 -11.82 24.67 4.25
C TYR A 116 -12.19 26.16 4.32
N GLU A 117 -13.23 26.59 3.60
CA GLU A 117 -13.74 27.96 3.66
C GLU A 117 -14.28 28.28 5.07
N GLU A 118 -15.11 27.40 5.64
CA GLU A 118 -15.64 27.55 6.99
C GLU A 118 -14.52 27.57 8.04
N LYS A 119 -13.56 26.65 7.91
CA LYS A 119 -12.39 26.61 8.81
C LYS A 119 -11.59 27.91 8.75
N LEU A 120 -11.33 28.43 7.55
CA LEU A 120 -10.61 29.69 7.35
C LEU A 120 -11.39 30.87 7.95
N GLN A 121 -12.72 30.88 7.81
CA GLN A 121 -13.57 31.90 8.38
C GLN A 121 -13.51 31.91 9.92
N ILE A 122 -13.54 30.74 10.55
CA ILE A 122 -13.40 30.61 12.02
C ILE A 122 -12.03 31.14 12.48
N GLU A 123 -10.96 30.81 11.77
CA GLU A 123 -9.61 31.26 12.11
C GLU A 123 -9.48 32.79 12.01
N ASN A 124 -10.06 33.38 10.97
CA ASN A 124 -10.10 34.84 10.81
C ASN A 124 -10.91 35.52 11.93
N LEU A 125 -12.07 35.00 12.30
CA LEU A 125 -12.87 35.54 13.40
C LEU A 125 -12.11 35.49 14.73
N LYS A 126 -11.40 34.38 15.00
CA LYS A 126 -10.56 34.24 16.19
C LYS A 126 -9.42 35.26 16.22
N LEU A 127 -8.80 35.53 15.08
CA LEU A 127 -7.75 36.55 14.97
C LEU A 127 -8.30 37.94 15.23
N GLU A 128 -9.49 38.24 14.70
CA GLU A 128 -10.11 39.54 14.88
C GLU A 128 -10.50 39.79 16.34
N GLU A 129 -11.14 38.81 17.00
CA GLU A 129 -11.46 38.88 18.43
C GLU A 129 -10.19 39.07 19.30
N MET A 130 -9.07 38.43 18.91
CA MET A 130 -7.80 38.60 19.60
C MET A 130 -7.23 40.02 19.44
N LYS A 131 -7.35 40.62 18.27
CA LYS A 131 -6.93 42.01 18.04
C LYS A 131 -7.79 42.99 18.84
N GLU A 132 -9.11 42.83 18.84
CA GLU A 132 -10.01 43.68 19.63
C GLU A 132 -9.68 43.61 21.12
N ARG A 133 -9.44 42.41 21.65
CA ARG A 133 -9.01 42.25 23.05
C ARG A 133 -7.70 42.96 23.33
N ASN A 134 -6.72 42.84 22.45
CA ASN A 134 -5.43 43.50 22.63
C ASN A 134 -5.57 45.03 22.58
N GLN A 135 -6.40 45.57 21.68
CA GLN A 135 -6.69 47.00 21.61
C GLN A 135 -7.31 47.50 22.92
N LEU A 136 -8.32 46.80 23.46
CA LEU A 136 -8.93 47.18 24.75
C LEU A 136 -7.93 47.13 25.91
N ILE A 137 -7.01 46.16 25.90
CA ILE A 137 -5.93 46.07 26.90
C ILE A 137 -4.96 47.25 26.76
N GLU A 138 -4.58 47.61 25.53
CA GLU A 138 -3.71 48.77 25.26
C GLU A 138 -4.38 50.07 25.70
N GLU A 139 -5.65 50.28 25.37
CA GLU A 139 -6.44 51.43 25.81
C GLU A 139 -6.51 51.50 27.33
N ARG A 140 -6.82 50.38 28.00
CA ARG A 140 -6.83 50.30 29.46
C ARG A 140 -5.45 50.64 30.06
N ASN A 141 -4.37 50.10 29.49
CA ASN A 141 -3.01 50.37 29.96
C ASN A 141 -2.61 51.83 29.75
N ASN A 142 -3.12 52.48 28.71
CA ASN A 142 -2.90 53.91 28.47
C ASN A 142 -3.66 54.79 29.48
N ILE A 143 -4.86 54.38 29.92
CA ILE A 143 -5.61 55.09 30.97
C ILE A 143 -4.97 54.93 32.35
N LEU A 144 -4.34 53.77 32.62
CA LEU A 144 -3.70 53.46 33.90
C LEU A 144 -2.25 53.97 34.01
N LYS A 145 -1.70 54.56 32.94
CA LYS A 145 -0.39 55.24 32.94
C LYS A 145 -0.54 56.68 33.38
#